data_AF-A0A7R9V5Y9-F1
#
_entry.id   AF-A0A7R9V5Y9-F1
#
_cell.length_a   1.000
_cell.length_b   1.000
_cell.length_c   1.000
_cell.angle_alpha   90.00
_cell.angle_beta   90.00
_cell.angle_gamma   90.00
#
_symmetry.space_group_name_H-M   'P 1'
#
loop_
_entity.id
_entity.type
_entity.pdbx_description
1 polymer ?
#
loop_
_entity_poly.entity_id
_entity_poly.type
_entity_poly.pdbx_seq_one_letter_code
_entity_poly.pdbx_strand_id
1 'polypeptide(L)'
;EGPAKPAPPPGDRSSASRSSPYTTNVNSPGGEAVVSPIGGASAASKQISVMPTSLSAGGANEKAAALFRDYDTNQRNYLDHEQLMAALAEFGTLNGLPAKKLGEILAFGNDPSARARTYSFPEFASFYERLANFKAKAARMERIKAKGEVSSIPEDAEKDENLKKVFINYCKYTVGQGRTAYDESDPKMSSTQFVKLCHDMGLMQPTGPLNVVAVDVVFHKAKAVGQRRLDFARFLHALAVVGDAAQSSAFEPARQLGMQIKPRATFFAPQPVQLRQDTRALGRAEPLLRGSSMLAGSAPGAAQQQLPPSRLEAVSDGDDDATEALKEAKRAAKLAEASVGKTDSIEERLCAHSAALAEVQAAAAAAELGAGRVADLEDELATQRDGFDTRLARLERLVGSLQGEIATLKSNKSELHMASAELQVEAAASACSKAAAAAAGNAAVAMAVKEATAAAAFAAREAAREAAEEAVRGAWRALTKEATDAAQNVARDATRECARDATEAA
;
A
#
# COMPACT_ATOMS: atom_id res chain seq x y z
N GLU A 1 -8.78 -64.66 -21.78
CA GLU A 1 -9.14 -64.13 -23.12
C GLU A 1 -9.58 -62.68 -22.92
N GLY A 2 -9.03 -61.61 -23.47
CA GLY A 2 -7.81 -61.29 -24.20
C GLY A 2 -7.51 -59.79 -23.92
N PRO A 3 -6.36 -59.24 -24.31
CA PRO A 3 -5.96 -57.89 -23.90
C PRO A 3 -6.64 -56.78 -24.71
N ALA A 4 -7.06 -55.73 -24.01
CA ALA A 4 -7.67 -54.54 -24.57
C ALA A 4 -6.64 -53.69 -25.36
N LYS A 5 -7.09 -53.23 -26.53
CA LYS A 5 -6.37 -52.43 -27.53
C LYS A 5 -6.17 -50.99 -27.04
N PRO A 6 -4.99 -50.35 -27.25
CA PRO A 6 -4.77 -48.95 -26.91
C PRO A 6 -5.33 -47.99 -27.96
N ALA A 7 -5.84 -46.84 -27.49
CA ALA A 7 -6.36 -45.74 -28.29
C ALA A 7 -5.23 -44.88 -28.92
N PRO A 8 -5.46 -44.27 -30.10
CA PRO A 8 -4.45 -43.46 -30.80
C PRO A 8 -4.36 -42.01 -30.28
N PRO A 9 -3.20 -41.34 -30.46
CA PRO A 9 -2.96 -39.98 -29.97
C PRO A 9 -3.61 -38.89 -30.84
N PRO A 10 -3.91 -37.70 -30.27
CA PRO A 10 -4.50 -36.58 -30.99
C PRO A 10 -3.46 -35.85 -31.87
N GLY A 11 -3.86 -35.58 -33.11
CA GLY A 11 -3.01 -34.99 -34.14
C GLY A 11 -2.84 -33.47 -34.05
N ASP A 12 -1.66 -33.06 -34.50
CA ASP A 12 -1.21 -31.69 -34.72
C ASP A 12 -2.14 -30.90 -35.66
N ARG A 13 -2.45 -29.66 -35.26
CA ARG A 13 -2.99 -28.63 -36.16
C ARG A 13 -2.08 -27.41 -36.14
N SER A 14 -1.18 -27.37 -37.12
CA SER A 14 -0.49 -26.16 -37.57
C SER A 14 -1.29 -25.45 -38.66
N SER A 15 -1.07 -24.13 -38.74
CA SER A 15 -1.25 -23.23 -39.89
C SER A 15 -2.64 -22.67 -40.22
N ALA A 16 -2.79 -21.36 -40.00
CA ALA A 16 -3.63 -20.49 -40.82
C ALA A 16 -3.04 -19.06 -40.83
N SER A 17 -2.14 -18.83 -41.79
CA SER A 17 -1.69 -17.53 -42.25
C SER A 17 -2.85 -16.78 -42.94
N ARG A 18 -3.18 -15.56 -42.48
CA ARG A 18 -4.07 -14.64 -43.20
C ARG A 18 -3.27 -13.54 -43.90
N SER A 19 -3.43 -13.52 -45.21
CA SER A 19 -3.01 -12.53 -46.18
C SER A 19 -3.75 -11.20 -46.00
N SER A 20 -3.04 -10.09 -46.22
CA SER A 20 -3.58 -8.74 -46.35
C SER A 20 -3.34 -8.26 -47.79
N PRO A 21 -4.34 -7.74 -48.51
CA PRO A 21 -4.15 -7.29 -49.89
C PRO A 21 -3.74 -5.83 -49.99
N TYR A 22 -2.84 -5.60 -50.94
CA TYR A 22 -2.49 -4.34 -51.60
C TYR A 22 -3.72 -3.58 -52.12
N THR A 23 -3.66 -2.24 -52.04
CA THR A 23 -4.15 -1.36 -53.12
C THR A 23 -3.17 -0.21 -53.38
N THR A 24 -2.64 -0.22 -54.60
CA THR A 24 -2.01 0.87 -55.36
C THR A 24 -3.11 1.84 -55.83
N ASN A 25 -3.01 3.18 -55.73
CA ASN A 25 -2.21 4.15 -56.50
C ASN A 25 -3.15 5.05 -57.36
N VAL A 26 -2.65 6.25 -57.70
CA VAL A 26 -2.93 7.09 -58.89
C VAL A 26 -3.82 8.35 -58.75
N ASN A 27 -3.11 9.49 -58.89
CA ASN A 27 -3.39 10.76 -59.59
C ASN A 27 -4.29 11.90 -59.05
N SER A 28 -3.56 13.00 -58.76
CA SER A 28 -3.81 14.42 -59.06
C SER A 28 -4.39 14.73 -60.46
N PRO A 29 -5.08 15.88 -60.68
CA PRO A 29 -4.36 17.15 -60.95
C PRO A 29 -5.06 18.48 -60.57
N GLY A 30 -4.22 19.54 -60.47
CA GLY A 30 -4.56 20.98 -60.64
C GLY A 30 -5.32 21.62 -59.48
N GLY A 31 -4.95 22.76 -58.89
CA GLY A 31 -4.20 23.92 -59.39
C GLY A 31 -5.11 25.13 -59.24
N GLU A 32 -4.82 26.04 -58.31
CA GLU A 32 -5.09 27.49 -58.43
C GLU A 32 -4.61 28.26 -57.20
N ALA A 33 -4.04 29.43 -57.48
CA ALA A 33 -3.40 30.34 -56.54
C ALA A 33 -4.40 31.36 -56.00
N VAL A 34 -4.43 31.61 -54.69
CA VAL A 34 -5.01 32.84 -54.12
C VAL A 34 -4.23 33.30 -52.88
N VAL A 35 -3.47 34.38 -53.07
CA VAL A 35 -3.33 35.61 -52.27
C VAL A 35 -3.36 35.50 -50.73
N SER A 36 -2.24 35.94 -50.13
CA SER A 36 -2.07 36.25 -48.70
C SER A 36 -3.03 37.33 -48.18
N PRO A 37 -3.21 37.41 -46.85
CA PRO A 37 -2.90 38.69 -46.22
C PRO A 37 -2.06 38.59 -44.96
N ILE A 38 -1.33 39.69 -44.77
CA ILE A 38 -0.46 40.09 -43.67
C ILE A 38 -1.28 40.35 -42.41
N GLY A 39 -0.77 39.92 -41.25
CA GLY A 39 -1.01 40.63 -39.98
C GLY A 39 -1.41 39.76 -38.79
N GLY A 40 -0.60 39.81 -37.72
CA GLY A 40 -1.03 39.50 -36.35
C GLY A 40 -0.24 38.40 -35.64
N ALA A 41 0.92 38.74 -35.10
CA ALA A 41 1.63 37.89 -34.15
C ALA A 41 0.81 37.77 -32.84
N SER A 42 0.08 36.67 -32.72
CA SER A 42 -0.59 36.24 -31.48
C SER A 42 0.20 35.06 -30.92
N ALA A 43 0.79 35.22 -29.74
CA ALA A 43 1.51 34.19 -29.02
C ALA A 43 0.53 33.10 -28.57
N ALA A 44 0.31 32.11 -29.41
CA ALA A 44 -0.47 30.92 -29.09
C ALA A 44 0.31 30.05 -28.10
N SER A 45 -0.06 30.10 -26.83
CA SER A 45 0.40 29.15 -25.82
C SER A 45 -0.12 27.76 -26.17
N LYS A 46 0.74 26.93 -26.74
CA LYS A 46 0.44 25.53 -27.08
C LYS A 46 0.33 24.75 -25.76
N GLN A 47 -0.89 24.52 -25.28
CA GLN A 47 -1.14 23.63 -24.14
C GLN A 47 -0.89 22.19 -24.59
N ILE A 48 0.33 21.70 -24.35
CA ILE A 48 0.67 20.29 -24.54
C ILE A 48 0.20 19.55 -23.27
N SER A 49 -0.72 18.60 -23.46
CA SER A 49 -1.22 17.72 -22.40
C SER A 49 -0.11 16.73 -22.02
N VAL A 50 0.61 17.01 -20.93
CA VAL A 50 1.71 16.17 -20.45
C VAL A 50 1.15 15.04 -19.60
N MET A 51 1.17 13.81 -20.14
CA MET A 51 0.84 12.58 -19.41
C MET A 51 1.89 12.28 -18.31
N PRO A 52 1.49 11.84 -17.10
CA PRO A 52 2.42 11.50 -16.02
C PRO A 52 3.14 10.18 -16.33
N THR A 53 4.27 10.25 -17.01
CA THR A 53 5.10 9.08 -17.36
C THR A 53 6.16 8.84 -16.27
N SER A 54 6.17 7.62 -15.73
CA SER A 54 7.10 7.16 -14.69
C SER A 54 8.57 7.27 -15.13
N LEU A 55 9.46 7.58 -14.19
CA LEU A 55 10.88 7.88 -14.42
C LEU A 55 11.82 6.66 -14.24
N SER A 56 11.29 5.44 -14.19
CA SER A 56 12.10 4.26 -13.86
C SER A 56 12.82 3.69 -15.08
N ALA A 57 14.16 3.75 -15.06
CA ALA A 57 15.14 3.01 -15.87
C ALA A 57 15.51 3.47 -17.30
N GLY A 58 14.98 4.56 -17.84
CA GLY A 58 15.47 5.10 -19.14
C GLY A 58 14.86 6.43 -19.59
N GLY A 59 13.73 6.81 -19.01
CA GLY A 59 12.95 7.95 -19.52
C GLY A 59 13.51 9.34 -19.23
N ALA A 60 14.43 9.53 -18.29
CA ALA A 60 14.92 10.88 -17.97
C ALA A 60 15.76 11.47 -19.11
N ASN A 61 16.72 10.71 -19.63
CA ASN A 61 17.59 11.15 -20.73
C ASN A 61 16.83 11.23 -22.05
N GLU A 62 15.88 10.33 -22.29
CA GLU A 62 15.06 10.36 -23.51
C GLU A 62 14.13 11.59 -23.53
N LYS A 63 13.51 11.92 -22.39
CA LYS A 63 12.71 13.16 -22.24
C LYS A 63 13.58 14.40 -22.37
N ALA A 64 14.79 14.40 -21.80
CA ALA A 64 15.74 15.48 -21.99
C ALA A 64 16.12 15.62 -23.47
N ALA A 65 16.35 14.51 -24.18
CA ALA A 65 16.64 14.55 -25.62
C ALA A 65 15.48 15.10 -26.45
N ALA A 66 14.25 14.72 -26.13
CA ALA A 66 13.05 15.26 -26.79
C ALA A 66 12.92 16.77 -26.57
N LEU A 67 12.96 17.22 -25.31
CA LEU A 67 12.89 18.66 -24.98
C LEU A 67 14.04 19.44 -25.61
N PHE A 68 15.25 18.89 -25.61
CA PHE A 68 16.39 19.56 -26.25
C PHE A 68 16.14 19.78 -27.74
N ARG A 69 15.61 18.78 -28.45
CA ARG A 69 15.28 18.88 -29.88
C ARG A 69 14.14 19.87 -30.16
N ASP A 70 13.15 19.94 -29.29
CA ASP A 70 12.03 20.86 -29.43
C ASP A 70 12.47 22.33 -29.31
N TYR A 71 13.46 22.59 -28.46
CA TYR A 71 14.00 23.94 -28.23
C TYR A 71 15.20 24.30 -29.12
N ASP A 72 15.96 23.33 -29.64
CA ASP A 72 17.02 23.53 -30.64
C ASP A 72 16.44 23.71 -32.05
N THR A 73 15.62 24.76 -32.19
CA THR A 73 14.97 25.14 -33.45
C THR A 73 15.95 25.39 -34.60
N ASN A 74 17.19 25.77 -34.28
CA ASN A 74 18.23 26.07 -35.26
C ASN A 74 19.08 24.84 -35.64
N GLN A 75 18.83 23.67 -35.02
CA GLN A 75 19.60 22.43 -35.20
C GLN A 75 21.12 22.63 -35.03
N ARG A 76 21.52 23.55 -34.14
CA ARG A 76 22.94 23.84 -33.90
C ARG A 76 23.56 22.85 -32.92
N ASN A 77 22.75 22.00 -32.28
CA ASN A 77 23.11 21.15 -31.15
C ASN A 77 23.55 21.93 -29.91
N TYR A 78 23.09 23.18 -29.78
CA TYR A 78 23.30 24.03 -28.62
C TYR A 78 22.05 24.84 -28.32
N LEU A 79 21.75 25.03 -27.04
CA LEU A 79 20.69 25.92 -26.57
C LEU A 79 21.30 27.21 -26.02
N ASP A 80 20.71 28.34 -26.39
CA ASP A 80 21.00 29.62 -25.73
C ASP A 80 20.45 29.61 -24.30
N HIS A 81 20.96 30.49 -23.43
CA HIS A 81 20.51 30.55 -22.03
C HIS A 81 18.99 30.74 -21.90
N GLU A 82 18.38 31.54 -22.76
CA GLU A 82 16.91 31.74 -22.77
C GLU A 82 16.16 30.46 -23.17
N GLN A 83 16.65 29.73 -24.18
CA GLN A 83 16.06 28.48 -24.63
C GLN A 83 16.21 27.37 -23.58
N LEU A 84 17.38 27.30 -22.94
CA LEU A 84 17.64 26.40 -21.82
C LEU A 84 16.64 26.65 -20.68
N MET A 85 16.47 27.91 -20.27
CA MET A 85 15.55 28.27 -19.19
C MET A 85 14.09 27.99 -19.56
N ALA A 86 13.70 28.22 -20.82
CA ALA A 86 12.37 27.88 -21.32
C ALA A 86 12.12 26.36 -21.30
N ALA A 87 13.09 25.55 -21.75
CA ALA A 87 13.00 24.09 -21.71
C ALA A 87 12.88 23.55 -20.28
N LEU A 88 13.65 24.10 -19.33
CA LEU A 88 13.54 23.76 -17.91
C LEU A 88 12.22 24.25 -17.27
N ALA A 89 11.64 25.33 -17.79
CA ALA A 89 10.33 25.82 -17.35
C ALA A 89 9.20 24.89 -17.81
N GLU A 90 9.21 24.45 -19.08
CA GLU A 90 8.19 23.56 -19.65
C GLU A 90 8.13 22.19 -18.96
N PHE A 91 9.28 21.68 -18.51
CA PHE A 91 9.30 20.46 -17.69
C PHE A 91 8.64 20.64 -16.30
N GLY A 92 8.11 21.84 -16.01
CA GLY A 92 7.47 22.19 -14.74
C GLY A 92 8.47 22.18 -13.59
N THR A 93 9.77 22.16 -13.88
CA THR A 93 10.82 22.10 -12.86
C THR A 93 11.09 23.40 -12.14
N LEU A 94 10.67 24.52 -12.72
CA LEU A 94 10.87 25.82 -12.10
C LEU A 94 9.71 26.22 -11.16
N ASN A 95 8.56 25.53 -11.25
CA ASN A 95 7.39 25.85 -10.43
C ASN A 95 7.68 25.57 -8.94
N GLY A 96 7.74 26.62 -8.12
CA GLY A 96 7.96 26.54 -6.67
C GLY A 96 9.43 26.57 -6.22
N LEU A 97 10.39 26.67 -7.14
CA LEU A 97 11.81 26.78 -6.82
C LEU A 97 12.26 28.25 -6.81
N PRO A 98 12.77 28.79 -5.69
CA PRO A 98 13.30 30.15 -5.68
C PRO A 98 14.57 30.23 -6.55
N ALA A 99 14.73 31.34 -7.28
CA ALA A 99 15.84 31.56 -8.20
C ALA A 99 17.23 31.28 -7.59
N LYS A 100 17.41 31.56 -6.29
CA LYS A 100 18.63 31.25 -5.55
C LYS A 100 18.98 29.76 -5.53
N LYS A 101 17.98 28.90 -5.25
CA LYS A 101 18.17 27.44 -5.23
C LYS A 101 18.38 26.89 -6.63
N LEU A 102 17.74 27.49 -7.63
CA LEU A 102 17.95 27.10 -9.02
C LEU A 102 19.39 27.36 -9.46
N GLY A 103 19.96 28.52 -9.12
CA GLY A 103 21.37 28.82 -9.36
C GLY A 103 22.32 27.82 -8.69
N GLU A 104 22.00 27.41 -7.45
CA GLU A 104 22.74 26.38 -6.71
C GLU A 104 22.67 25.00 -7.38
N ILE A 105 21.48 24.55 -7.78
CA ILE A 105 21.27 23.22 -8.41
C ILE A 105 21.94 23.15 -9.78
N LEU A 106 21.79 24.21 -10.58
CA LEU A 106 22.36 24.29 -11.91
C LEU A 106 23.86 24.63 -11.87
N ALA A 107 24.40 24.98 -10.69
CA ALA A 107 25.77 25.47 -10.56
C ALA A 107 26.09 26.56 -11.59
N PHE A 108 25.09 27.39 -11.94
CA PHE A 108 25.38 28.63 -12.63
C PHE A 108 26.16 29.44 -11.63
N GLY A 109 27.48 29.52 -11.81
CA GLY A 109 28.27 30.54 -11.15
C GLY A 109 27.53 31.87 -11.29
N ASN A 110 27.64 32.73 -10.30
CA ASN A 110 26.96 34.04 -10.28
C ASN A 110 27.56 35.03 -11.32
N ASP A 111 28.13 34.48 -12.40
CA ASP A 111 28.83 35.17 -13.45
C ASP A 111 27.82 35.71 -14.45
N PRO A 112 27.73 37.04 -14.65
CA PRO A 112 26.84 37.64 -15.64
C PRO A 112 27.13 37.14 -17.07
N SER A 113 28.35 36.64 -17.31
CA SER A 113 28.75 36.04 -18.59
C SER A 113 28.01 34.74 -18.92
N ALA A 114 27.39 34.09 -17.93
CA ALA A 114 26.62 32.85 -18.13
C ALA A 114 25.40 33.05 -19.04
N ARG A 115 24.89 34.27 -19.21
CA ARG A 115 23.78 34.56 -20.12
C ARG A 115 24.16 34.44 -21.60
N ALA A 116 25.42 34.67 -21.94
CA ALA A 116 25.92 34.53 -23.31
C ALA A 116 26.47 33.13 -23.60
N ARG A 117 26.45 32.22 -22.61
CA ARG A 117 26.91 30.85 -22.77
C ARG A 117 25.86 30.04 -23.52
N THR A 118 26.32 29.31 -24.52
CA THR A 118 25.56 28.26 -25.20
C THR A 118 25.76 26.93 -24.49
N TYR A 119 24.73 26.10 -24.41
CA TYR A 119 24.73 24.84 -23.67
C TYR A 119 24.54 23.66 -24.61
N SER A 120 25.46 22.70 -24.53
CA SER A 120 25.40 21.45 -25.31
C SER A 120 24.37 20.48 -24.72
N PHE A 121 23.96 19.47 -25.51
CA PHE A 121 23.03 18.44 -25.04
C PHE A 121 23.50 17.70 -23.76
N PRO A 122 24.78 17.27 -23.62
CA PRO A 122 25.24 16.62 -22.38
C PRO A 122 25.15 17.54 -21.16
N GLU A 123 25.42 18.83 -21.30
CA GLU A 123 25.26 19.80 -20.22
C GLU A 123 23.80 19.95 -19.83
N PHE A 124 22.89 20.08 -20.82
CA PHE A 124 21.45 20.11 -20.60
C PHE A 124 20.94 18.86 -19.88
N ALA A 125 21.34 17.67 -20.34
CA ALA A 125 20.96 16.41 -19.71
C ALA A 125 21.44 16.35 -18.25
N SER A 126 22.66 16.83 -17.95
CA SER A 126 23.17 16.90 -16.58
C SER A 126 22.38 17.85 -15.68
N PHE A 127 21.87 18.97 -16.22
CA PHE A 127 21.02 19.90 -15.49
C PHE A 127 19.65 19.29 -15.23
N TYR A 128 19.08 18.66 -16.24
CA TYR A 128 17.81 17.98 -16.17
C TYR A 128 17.81 16.87 -15.12
N GLU A 129 18.85 16.02 -15.10
CA GLU A 129 19.00 14.95 -14.11
C GLU A 129 19.13 15.48 -12.68
N ARG A 130 19.96 16.51 -12.46
CA ARG A 130 20.11 17.16 -11.15
C ARG A 130 18.78 17.72 -10.65
N LEU A 131 18.00 18.33 -11.53
CA LEU A 131 16.72 18.93 -11.20
C LEU A 131 15.63 17.88 -10.93
N ALA A 132 15.63 16.78 -11.70
CA ALA A 132 14.76 15.63 -11.46
C ALA A 132 15.06 14.97 -10.09
N ASN A 133 16.35 14.77 -9.77
CA ASN A 133 16.79 14.26 -8.48
C ASN A 133 16.41 15.20 -7.33
N PHE A 134 16.56 16.51 -7.52
CA PHE A 134 16.13 17.50 -6.54
C PHE A 134 14.62 17.41 -6.29
N LYS A 135 13.79 17.31 -7.34
CA LYS A 135 12.34 17.11 -7.20
C LYS A 135 11.99 15.84 -6.47
N ALA A 136 12.62 14.72 -6.82
CA ALA A 136 12.41 13.45 -6.14
C ALA A 136 12.74 13.55 -4.65
N LYS A 137 13.84 14.24 -4.31
CA LYS A 137 14.24 14.54 -2.93
C LYS A 137 13.24 15.48 -2.24
N ALA A 138 12.81 16.55 -2.89
CA ALA A 138 11.83 17.49 -2.36
C ALA A 138 10.47 16.82 -2.09
N ALA A 139 9.94 16.04 -3.04
CA ALA A 139 8.71 15.28 -2.88
C ALA A 139 8.83 14.18 -1.80
N ARG A 140 10.01 13.58 -1.62
CA ARG A 140 10.28 12.68 -0.49
C ARG A 140 10.25 13.45 0.84
N MET A 141 10.91 14.60 0.91
CA MET A 141 10.93 15.45 2.11
C MET A 141 9.53 15.97 2.45
N GLU A 142 8.74 16.34 1.45
CA GLU A 142 7.35 16.76 1.62
C GLU A 142 6.49 15.60 2.13
N ARG A 143 6.62 14.39 1.59
CA ARG A 143 5.95 13.20 2.13
C ARG A 143 6.38 12.89 3.56
N ILE A 144 7.65 13.09 3.90
CA ILE A 144 8.14 12.93 5.29
C ILE A 144 7.56 14.02 6.18
N LYS A 145 7.51 15.27 5.71
CA LYS A 145 6.97 16.41 6.44
C LYS A 145 5.47 16.28 6.65
N ALA A 146 4.71 15.92 5.62
CA ALA A 146 3.27 15.65 5.71
C ALA A 146 2.99 14.47 6.64
N LYS A 147 3.84 13.42 6.65
CA LYS A 147 3.77 12.35 7.65
C LYS A 147 4.23 12.77 9.05
N GLY A 148 4.91 13.91 9.16
CA GLY A 148 5.41 14.47 10.41
C GLY A 148 4.52 15.60 10.94
N GLU A 149 3.52 16.03 10.19
CA GLU A 149 2.45 16.90 10.68
C GLU A 149 1.56 16.03 11.55
N VAL A 150 1.99 15.90 12.80
CA VAL A 150 1.29 15.15 13.84
C VAL A 150 -0.07 15.78 14.03
N SER A 151 -1.14 14.98 13.99
CA SER A 151 -2.46 15.49 14.38
C SER A 151 -2.38 16.17 15.73
N SER A 152 -2.81 17.42 15.75
CA SER A 152 -2.87 18.22 16.97
C SER A 152 -3.70 17.48 18.01
N ILE A 153 -3.14 17.34 19.20
CA ILE A 153 -3.86 16.82 20.36
C ILE A 153 -5.06 17.77 20.61
N PRO A 154 -6.30 17.26 20.71
CA PRO A 154 -7.45 18.10 21.05
C PRO A 154 -7.21 18.83 22.38
N GLU A 155 -7.46 20.14 22.44
CA GLU A 155 -7.16 20.96 23.63
C GLU A 155 -7.82 20.43 24.91
N ASP A 156 -8.97 19.76 24.78
CA ASP A 156 -9.71 19.20 25.90
C ASP A 156 -9.16 17.84 26.38
N ALA A 157 -8.28 17.18 25.61
CA ALA A 157 -7.80 15.84 25.91
C ALA A 157 -6.93 15.80 27.18
N GLU A 158 -6.19 16.86 27.48
CA GLU A 158 -5.35 16.93 28.69
C GLU A 158 -6.16 17.03 29.99
N LYS A 159 -7.35 17.64 29.91
CA LYS A 159 -8.27 17.84 31.05
C LYS A 159 -9.25 16.67 31.21
N ASP A 160 -9.30 15.77 30.25
CA ASP A 160 -10.24 14.64 30.27
C ASP A 160 -9.83 13.59 31.31
N GLU A 161 -10.62 13.53 32.38
CA GLU A 161 -10.44 12.59 33.48
C GLU A 161 -10.61 11.12 33.03
N ASN A 162 -11.38 10.86 31.97
CA ASN A 162 -11.55 9.49 31.46
C ASN A 162 -10.28 9.01 30.76
N LEU A 163 -9.61 9.87 29.99
CA LEU A 163 -8.31 9.53 29.37
C LEU A 163 -7.23 9.29 30.42
N LYS A 164 -7.19 10.12 31.48
CA LYS A 164 -6.29 9.89 32.62
C LYS A 164 -6.57 8.56 33.31
N LYS A 165 -7.84 8.22 33.55
CA LYS A 165 -8.23 6.92 34.14
C LYS A 165 -7.77 5.74 33.30
N VAL A 166 -7.93 5.80 31.97
CA VAL A 166 -7.42 4.76 31.05
C VAL A 166 -5.92 4.65 31.19
N PHE A 167 -5.19 5.77 31.08
CA PHE A 167 -3.74 5.78 31.17
C PHE A 167 -3.25 5.14 32.47
N ILE A 168 -3.78 5.57 33.62
CA ILE A 168 -3.41 5.05 34.94
C ILE A 168 -3.73 3.56 35.06
N ASN A 169 -4.91 3.13 34.60
CA ASN A 169 -5.33 1.73 34.68
C ASN A 169 -4.42 0.81 33.84
N TYR A 170 -4.03 1.23 32.65
CA TYR A 170 -3.10 0.47 31.81
C TYR A 170 -1.64 0.56 32.29
N CYS A 171 -1.24 1.63 32.98
CA CYS A 171 0.06 1.67 33.66
C CYS A 171 0.16 0.65 34.81
N LYS A 172 -0.97 0.35 35.49
CA LYS A 172 -1.06 -0.69 36.52
C LYS A 172 -1.04 -2.12 35.95
N TYR A 173 -1.26 -2.28 34.64
CA TYR A 173 -1.31 -3.59 33.99
C TYR A 173 0.10 -4.21 33.91
N THR A 174 0.34 -5.27 34.67
CA THR A 174 1.64 -5.97 34.66
C THR A 174 1.77 -6.86 33.44
N VAL A 175 2.65 -6.49 32.52
CA VAL A 175 2.99 -7.28 31.31
C VAL A 175 4.32 -7.98 31.52
N GLY A 176 4.27 -9.30 31.64
CA GLY A 176 5.44 -10.17 31.82
C GLY A 176 5.78 -10.49 33.29
N GLN A 177 6.69 -11.44 33.49
CA GLN A 177 7.13 -11.91 34.82
C GLN A 177 8.03 -10.92 35.57
N GLY A 178 8.45 -9.83 34.92
CA GLY A 178 9.24 -8.77 35.57
C GLY A 178 8.35 -7.85 36.39
N ARG A 179 8.60 -7.78 37.71
CA ARG A 179 7.99 -6.76 38.58
C ARG A 179 8.45 -5.38 38.12
N THR A 180 7.69 -4.78 37.21
CA THR A 180 7.84 -3.37 36.90
C THR A 180 7.32 -2.60 38.10
N ALA A 181 8.19 -1.87 38.78
CA ALA A 181 7.77 -0.96 39.84
C ALA A 181 6.79 0.05 39.22
N TYR A 182 5.54 -0.02 39.66
CA TYR A 182 4.53 0.97 39.40
C TYR A 182 4.70 2.07 40.45
N ASP A 183 4.94 3.29 39.98
CA ASP A 183 4.96 4.48 40.82
C ASP A 183 3.61 5.19 40.65
N GLU A 184 2.88 5.37 41.74
CA GLU A 184 1.57 6.01 41.73
C GLU A 184 1.69 7.54 41.58
N SER A 185 2.85 8.11 41.93
CA SER A 185 3.10 9.55 41.81
C SER A 185 3.44 9.98 40.38
N ASP A 186 4.07 9.09 39.60
CA ASP A 186 4.48 9.33 38.21
C ASP A 186 4.18 8.09 37.34
N PRO A 187 2.89 7.85 37.00
CA PRO A 187 2.49 6.69 36.22
C PRO A 187 3.13 6.75 34.82
N LYS A 188 3.81 5.66 34.44
CA LYS A 188 4.54 5.54 33.18
C LYS A 188 4.18 4.25 32.45
N MET A 189 3.83 4.37 31.17
CA MET A 189 3.34 3.27 30.34
C MET A 189 4.45 2.63 29.48
N SER A 190 4.55 1.29 29.47
CA SER A 190 5.46 0.53 28.59
C SER A 190 4.87 0.31 27.18
N SER A 191 5.72 -0.10 26.22
CA SER A 191 5.26 -0.44 24.84
C SER A 191 4.19 -1.53 24.85
N THR A 192 4.40 -2.58 25.64
CA THR A 192 3.48 -3.71 25.78
C THR A 192 2.13 -3.32 26.40
N GLN A 193 2.11 -2.39 27.36
CA GLN A 193 0.87 -1.83 27.90
C GLN A 193 0.12 -1.01 26.85
N PHE A 194 0.85 -0.19 26.08
CA PHE A 194 0.27 0.63 25.02
C PHE A 194 -0.30 -0.20 23.86
N VAL A 195 0.41 -1.25 23.43
CA VAL A 195 -0.08 -2.24 22.45
C VAL A 195 -1.37 -2.90 22.94
N LYS A 196 -1.42 -3.31 24.21
CA LYS A 196 -2.63 -3.92 24.79
C LYS A 196 -3.81 -2.95 24.80
N LEU A 197 -3.57 -1.68 25.13
CA LEU A 197 -4.58 -0.63 25.06
C LEU A 197 -5.10 -0.45 23.62
N CYS A 198 -4.22 -0.34 22.62
CA CYS A 198 -4.61 -0.21 21.21
C CYS A 198 -5.42 -1.41 20.69
N HIS A 199 -5.10 -2.62 21.17
CA HIS A 199 -5.89 -3.81 20.90
C HIS A 199 -7.29 -3.74 21.54
N ASP A 200 -7.38 -3.34 22.82
CA ASP A 200 -8.66 -3.25 23.54
C ASP A 200 -9.57 -2.14 23.00
N MET A 201 -9.00 -1.10 22.40
CA MET A 201 -9.75 -0.08 21.65
C MET A 201 -10.20 -0.55 20.26
N GLY A 202 -9.81 -1.75 19.82
CA GLY A 202 -10.13 -2.27 18.49
C GLY A 202 -9.39 -1.58 17.34
N LEU A 203 -8.30 -0.86 17.63
CA LEU A 203 -7.50 -0.17 16.60
C LEU A 203 -6.51 -1.12 15.90
N MET A 204 -6.25 -2.29 16.50
CA MET A 204 -5.30 -3.28 16.01
C MET A 204 -5.99 -4.54 15.48
N GLN A 205 -5.29 -5.27 14.60
CA GLN A 205 -5.73 -6.57 14.09
C GLN A 205 -6.02 -7.56 15.24
N PRO A 206 -7.07 -8.39 15.12
CA PRO A 206 -7.88 -8.62 13.92
C PRO A 206 -9.01 -7.61 13.70
N THR A 207 -9.34 -6.76 14.68
CA THR A 207 -10.50 -5.86 14.62
C THR A 207 -10.22 -4.58 13.83
N GLY A 208 -9.01 -4.04 13.96
CA GLY A 208 -8.60 -2.78 13.35
C GLY A 208 -7.54 -2.94 12.25
N PRO A 209 -7.22 -1.83 11.54
CA PRO A 209 -6.30 -1.85 10.41
C PRO A 209 -4.82 -1.89 10.81
N LEU A 210 -4.48 -1.59 12.07
CA LEU A 210 -3.09 -1.49 12.50
C LEU A 210 -2.48 -2.84 12.88
N ASN A 211 -1.24 -3.05 12.45
CA ASN A 211 -0.39 -4.14 12.91
C ASN A 211 0.33 -3.74 14.22
N VAL A 212 0.71 -4.72 15.05
CA VAL A 212 1.52 -4.58 16.27
C VAL A 212 2.78 -3.75 16.01
N VAL A 213 3.51 -4.07 14.94
CA VAL A 213 4.76 -3.37 14.58
C VAL A 213 4.51 -1.88 14.32
N ALA A 214 3.38 -1.53 13.70
CA ALA A 214 3.05 -0.13 13.44
C ALA A 214 2.80 0.64 14.74
N VAL A 215 2.12 0.03 15.71
CA VAL A 215 1.87 0.63 17.04
C VAL A 215 3.18 0.79 17.82
N ASP A 216 4.09 -0.18 17.77
CA ASP A 216 5.42 -0.06 18.38
C ASP A 216 6.24 1.07 17.76
N VAL A 217 6.17 1.27 16.44
CA VAL A 217 6.82 2.41 15.77
C VAL A 217 6.24 3.74 16.28
N VAL A 218 4.92 3.82 16.47
CA VAL A 218 4.29 5.02 17.05
C VAL A 218 4.75 5.26 18.48
N PHE A 219 4.81 4.22 19.31
CA PHE A 219 5.34 4.30 20.66
C PHE A 219 6.78 4.85 20.70
N HIS A 220 7.64 4.34 19.81
CA HIS A 220 9.04 4.79 19.70
C HIS A 220 9.20 6.22 19.22
N LYS A 221 8.26 6.72 18.41
CA LYS A 221 8.22 8.12 17.96
C LYS A 221 7.70 9.07 19.05
N ALA A 222 6.73 8.62 19.85
CA ALA A 222 6.09 9.46 20.86
C ALA A 222 6.95 9.61 22.13
N LYS A 223 7.71 8.57 22.50
CA LYS A 223 8.57 8.59 23.69
C LYS A 223 9.71 9.60 23.54
N ALA A 224 10.11 10.22 24.65
CA ALA A 224 11.28 11.09 24.67
C ALA A 224 12.57 10.28 24.42
N VAL A 225 13.56 10.90 23.78
CA VAL A 225 14.86 10.27 23.52
C VAL A 225 15.50 9.86 24.86
N GLY A 226 15.91 8.59 24.97
CA GLY A 226 16.47 8.02 26.19
C GLY A 226 15.46 7.45 27.19
N GLN A 227 14.17 7.76 27.05
CA GLN A 227 13.12 7.20 27.90
C GLN A 227 12.62 5.84 27.35
N ARG A 228 12.30 4.92 28.26
CA ARG A 228 11.74 3.60 27.92
C ARG A 228 10.21 3.54 28.02
N ARG A 229 9.59 4.53 28.67
CA ARG A 229 8.15 4.57 28.98
C ARG A 229 7.55 5.92 28.57
N LEU A 230 6.24 5.94 28.34
CA LEU A 230 5.47 7.14 28.06
C LEU A 230 4.91 7.74 29.35
N ASP A 231 5.04 9.04 29.51
CA ASP A 231 4.24 9.83 30.46
C ASP A 231 2.85 10.12 29.86
N PHE A 232 1.97 10.79 30.61
CA PHE A 232 0.61 11.07 30.16
C PHE A 232 0.56 12.00 28.93
N ALA A 233 1.40 13.02 28.87
CA ALA A 233 1.44 13.96 27.73
C ALA A 233 1.89 13.26 26.44
N ARG A 234 2.93 12.42 26.52
CA ARG A 234 3.40 11.60 25.39
C ARG A 234 2.42 10.50 25.03
N PHE A 235 1.62 10.00 25.98
CA PHE A 235 0.52 9.09 25.70
C PHE A 235 -0.56 9.74 24.82
N LEU A 236 -0.98 10.97 25.13
CA LEU A 236 -1.95 11.69 24.28
C LEU A 236 -1.40 11.94 22.87
N HIS A 237 -0.13 12.31 22.77
CA HIS A 237 0.55 12.42 21.48
C HIS A 237 0.60 11.08 20.74
N ALA A 238 0.88 9.98 21.43
CA ALA A 238 0.89 8.64 20.84
C ALA A 238 -0.51 8.27 20.32
N LEU A 239 -1.58 8.58 21.07
CA LEU A 239 -2.96 8.36 20.63
C LEU A 239 -3.31 9.15 19.37
N ALA A 240 -2.91 10.43 19.28
CA ALA A 240 -3.14 11.22 18.08
C ALA A 240 -2.49 10.58 16.84
N VAL A 241 -1.20 10.19 16.96
CA VAL A 241 -0.46 9.53 15.87
C VAL A 241 -1.04 8.15 15.53
N VAL A 242 -1.51 7.38 16.52
CA VAL A 242 -2.20 6.11 16.27
C VAL A 242 -3.52 6.35 15.51
N GLY A 243 -4.27 7.40 15.87
CA GLY A 243 -5.50 7.75 15.18
C GLY A 243 -5.28 8.09 13.69
N ASP A 244 -4.23 8.85 13.40
CA ASP A 244 -3.82 9.17 12.03
C ASP A 244 -3.45 7.92 11.24
N ALA A 245 -2.67 7.03 11.87
CA ALA A 245 -2.26 5.77 11.24
C ALA A 245 -3.46 4.84 10.99
N ALA A 246 -4.45 4.83 11.88
CA ALA A 246 -5.67 4.05 11.76
C ALA A 246 -6.74 4.71 10.87
N GLN A 247 -6.54 5.95 10.43
CA GLN A 247 -7.55 6.78 9.75
C GLN A 247 -8.86 6.89 10.56
N SER A 248 -8.78 6.84 11.89
CA SER A 248 -9.93 6.89 12.81
C SER A 248 -9.56 7.60 14.10
N SER A 249 -10.52 8.27 14.75
CA SER A 249 -10.26 8.96 16.02
C SER A 249 -9.98 7.95 17.13
N ALA A 250 -8.74 7.88 17.62
CA ALA A 250 -8.36 7.02 18.74
C ALA A 250 -8.85 7.55 20.10
N PHE A 251 -9.17 8.84 20.20
CA PHE A 251 -9.61 9.47 21.44
C PHE A 251 -11.00 9.01 21.88
N GLU A 252 -11.92 8.78 20.95
CA GLU A 252 -13.29 8.39 21.27
C GLU A 252 -13.38 6.96 21.85
N PRO A 253 -12.75 5.93 21.25
CA PRO A 253 -12.64 4.61 21.87
C PRO A 253 -11.93 4.65 23.23
N ALA A 254 -10.89 5.47 23.38
CA ALA A 254 -10.20 5.63 24.65
C ALA A 254 -11.12 6.21 25.73
N ARG A 255 -11.90 7.26 25.41
CA ARG A 255 -12.90 7.83 26.34
C ARG A 255 -13.95 6.79 26.73
N GLN A 256 -14.47 6.05 25.76
CA GLN A 256 -15.46 5.01 26.01
C GLN A 256 -14.91 3.91 26.93
N LEU A 257 -13.66 3.50 26.72
CA LEU A 257 -12.97 2.55 27.59
C LEU A 257 -12.81 3.12 29.01
N GLY A 258 -12.48 4.41 29.14
CA GLY A 258 -12.39 5.11 30.42
C GLY A 258 -13.70 5.12 31.22
N MET A 259 -14.83 5.24 30.53
CA MET A 259 -16.16 5.14 31.14
C MET A 259 -16.49 3.71 31.63
N GLN A 260 -15.96 2.69 30.96
CA GLN A 260 -16.16 1.28 31.31
C GLN A 260 -15.25 0.81 32.45
N ILE A 261 -14.08 1.46 32.63
CA ILE A 261 -13.17 1.17 33.73
C ILE A 261 -13.81 1.63 35.04
N LYS A 262 -14.47 0.69 35.72
CA LYS A 262 -14.82 0.87 37.12
C LYS A 262 -13.52 0.95 37.93
N PRO A 263 -13.35 1.94 38.82
CA PRO A 263 -12.20 2.00 39.72
C PRO A 263 -12.21 0.74 40.61
N ARG A 264 -11.54 -0.31 40.15
CA ARG A 264 -11.34 -1.52 40.92
C ARG A 264 -10.29 -1.18 41.97
N ALA A 265 -10.66 -1.35 43.24
CA ALA A 265 -9.80 -1.04 44.39
C ALA A 265 -8.40 -1.68 44.29
N THR A 266 -8.27 -2.82 43.60
CA THR A 266 -7.00 -3.40 43.19
C THR A 266 -7.28 -4.40 42.08
N PHE A 267 -6.84 -4.14 40.86
CA PHE A 267 -6.87 -5.17 39.82
C PHE A 267 -5.76 -6.18 40.13
N PHE A 268 -6.12 -7.32 40.71
CA PHE A 268 -5.27 -8.49 40.64
C PHE A 268 -5.26 -8.92 39.18
N ALA A 269 -4.12 -8.74 38.51
CA ALA A 269 -3.93 -9.35 37.21
C ALA A 269 -4.31 -10.84 37.33
N PRO A 270 -5.19 -11.37 36.47
CA PRO A 270 -5.40 -12.82 36.41
C PRO A 270 -4.01 -13.43 36.32
N GLN A 271 -3.69 -14.36 37.25
CA GLN A 271 -2.36 -14.93 37.35
C GLN A 271 -1.88 -15.26 35.94
N PRO A 272 -0.67 -14.83 35.53
CA PRO A 272 -0.19 -15.13 34.20
C PRO A 272 -0.38 -16.62 34.03
N VAL A 273 -1.23 -17.01 33.07
CA VAL A 273 -1.38 -18.40 32.69
C VAL A 273 0.05 -18.82 32.40
N GLN A 274 0.62 -19.60 33.33
CA GLN A 274 1.94 -20.16 33.15
C GLN A 274 1.75 -21.07 31.96
N LEU A 275 2.02 -20.53 30.77
CA LEU A 275 2.25 -21.33 29.59
C LEU A 275 3.50 -22.11 29.99
N ARG A 276 3.28 -23.29 30.56
CA ARG A 276 4.31 -24.27 30.89
C ARG A 276 5.05 -24.47 29.59
N GLN A 277 6.19 -23.80 29.46
CA GLN A 277 7.23 -24.26 28.56
C GLN A 277 7.67 -25.56 29.20
N ASP A 278 6.98 -26.64 28.85
CA ASP A 278 7.45 -28.00 29.08
C ASP A 278 8.71 -28.13 28.22
N THR A 279 9.82 -27.60 28.74
CA THR A 279 11.16 -27.95 28.29
C THR A 279 11.29 -29.43 28.57
N ARG A 280 10.92 -30.22 27.56
CA ARG A 280 11.11 -31.66 27.49
C ARG A 280 12.60 -31.88 27.74
N ALA A 281 12.94 -32.26 28.98
CA ALA A 281 14.25 -32.78 29.30
C ALA A 281 14.44 -34.01 28.43
N LEU A 282 15.28 -33.89 27.39
CA LEU A 282 15.71 -35.03 26.59
C LEU A 282 16.45 -35.98 27.51
N GLY A 283 15.77 -37.07 27.84
CA GLY A 283 16.24 -38.13 28.70
C GLY A 283 17.51 -38.76 28.13
N ARG A 284 18.51 -38.78 29.00
CA ARG A 284 19.60 -39.76 29.08
C ARG A 284 19.05 -41.16 28.78
N ALA A 285 19.59 -41.80 27.75
CA ALA A 285 19.29 -43.17 27.37
C ALA A 285 19.73 -44.16 28.46
N GLU A 286 18.82 -45.04 28.87
CA GLU A 286 19.08 -46.26 29.64
C GLU A 286 18.54 -47.44 28.81
N PRO A 287 19.27 -48.57 28.72
CA PRO A 287 18.98 -49.62 27.76
C PRO A 287 17.94 -50.63 28.26
N LEU A 288 17.11 -51.06 27.33
CA LEU A 288 16.09 -52.10 27.46
C LEU A 288 16.70 -53.46 27.83
N LEU A 289 16.19 -54.07 28.90
CA LEU A 289 16.16 -55.52 29.06
C LEU A 289 14.76 -55.99 29.47
N ARG A 290 14.19 -56.80 28.57
CA ARG A 290 13.55 -58.09 28.84
C ARG A 290 12.20 -58.12 29.58
N GLY A 291 11.19 -58.61 28.87
CA GLY A 291 10.33 -59.68 29.40
C GLY A 291 8.83 -59.41 29.44
N SER A 292 8.11 -60.05 28.52
CA SER A 292 6.85 -60.79 28.69
C SER A 292 5.81 -60.32 29.73
N SER A 293 4.56 -60.15 29.30
CA SER A 293 3.47 -61.10 29.62
C SER A 293 2.11 -60.55 29.18
N MET A 294 1.25 -61.50 28.80
CA MET A 294 -0.14 -61.35 28.39
C MET A 294 -1.07 -60.87 29.52
N LEU A 295 -2.16 -60.17 29.16
CA LEU A 295 -3.58 -60.55 29.36
C LEU A 295 -4.53 -59.34 29.52
N ALA A 296 -5.56 -59.34 28.65
CA ALA A 296 -6.98 -59.04 28.89
C ALA A 296 -7.44 -57.74 29.61
N GLY A 297 -8.42 -57.05 28.98
CA GLY A 297 -9.54 -56.46 29.72
C GLY A 297 -10.11 -55.13 29.23
N SER A 298 -11.23 -55.21 28.51
CA SER A 298 -12.42 -54.33 28.58
C SER A 298 -12.43 -52.82 28.29
N ALA A 299 -13.30 -52.51 27.31
CA ALA A 299 -14.36 -51.48 27.27
C ALA A 299 -14.08 -50.10 26.63
N PRO A 300 -15.07 -49.52 25.90
CA PRO A 300 -14.86 -48.45 24.94
C PRO A 300 -15.15 -47.07 25.54
N GLY A 301 -14.24 -46.12 25.33
CA GLY A 301 -14.40 -44.72 25.73
C GLY A 301 -13.97 -43.76 24.63
N ALA A 302 -14.93 -42.95 24.18
CA ALA A 302 -14.81 -41.64 23.54
C ALA A 302 -13.60 -41.41 22.59
N ALA A 303 -13.87 -41.46 21.29
CA ALA A 303 -12.97 -40.98 20.25
C ALA A 303 -12.77 -39.46 20.37
N GLN A 304 -11.64 -39.06 20.96
CA GLN A 304 -11.11 -37.70 20.92
C GLN A 304 -10.13 -37.64 19.74
N GLN A 305 -10.55 -36.98 18.65
CA GLN A 305 -9.71 -36.73 17.47
C GLN A 305 -8.48 -35.90 17.88
N GLN A 306 -7.32 -36.54 17.85
CA GLN A 306 -6.02 -35.86 17.83
C GLN A 306 -5.80 -35.26 16.44
N LEU A 307 -5.76 -33.92 16.38
CA LEU A 307 -5.19 -33.19 15.26
C LEU A 307 -3.65 -33.33 15.29
N PRO A 308 -2.99 -33.48 14.14
CA PRO A 308 -1.52 -33.47 14.07
C PRO A 308 -0.98 -32.06 14.39
N PRO A 309 0.18 -31.94 15.06
CA PRO A 309 0.77 -30.65 15.36
C PRO A 309 1.29 -29.99 14.07
N SER A 310 0.74 -28.82 13.75
CA SER A 310 1.30 -27.91 12.76
C SER A 310 2.71 -27.49 13.21
N ARG A 311 3.71 -28.01 12.50
CA ARG A 311 5.11 -27.66 12.59
C ARG A 311 5.31 -26.25 12.01
N LEU A 312 5.13 -25.22 12.83
CA LEU A 312 5.63 -23.88 12.54
C LEU A 312 7.13 -23.88 12.86
N GLU A 313 7.94 -24.19 11.84
CA GLU A 313 9.36 -23.84 11.88
C GLU A 313 9.47 -22.32 11.85
N ALA A 314 10.18 -21.79 12.84
CA ALA A 314 10.67 -20.43 12.80
C ALA A 314 11.60 -20.31 11.60
N VAL A 315 11.20 -19.50 10.61
CA VAL A 315 12.12 -18.97 9.61
C VAL A 315 13.02 -17.99 10.36
N SER A 316 14.14 -18.51 10.89
CA SER A 316 15.27 -17.67 11.28
C SER A 316 16.00 -17.28 10.02
N ASP A 317 16.29 -15.99 9.86
CA ASP A 317 17.16 -15.43 8.82
C ASP A 317 18.49 -16.23 8.77
N GLY A 318 18.57 -17.17 7.83
CA GLY A 318 19.57 -18.25 7.77
C GLY A 318 20.65 -18.05 6.72
N ASP A 319 20.84 -16.83 6.22
CA ASP A 319 21.87 -16.54 5.21
C ASP A 319 23.27 -16.36 5.81
N ASP A 320 23.39 -16.08 7.12
CA ASP A 320 24.68 -15.93 7.78
C ASP A 320 25.31 -17.29 8.21
N ASP A 321 24.50 -18.28 8.57
CA ASP A 321 24.98 -19.58 9.10
C ASP A 321 25.63 -20.48 8.05
N ALA A 322 25.16 -20.46 6.80
CA ALA A 322 25.79 -21.22 5.71
C ALA A 322 27.21 -20.70 5.39
N THR A 323 27.44 -19.39 5.55
CA THR A 323 28.76 -18.79 5.33
C THR A 323 29.72 -19.03 6.50
N GLU A 324 29.22 -19.09 7.74
CA GLU A 324 30.00 -19.49 8.92
C GLU A 324 30.38 -20.97 8.86
N ALA A 325 29.47 -21.88 8.50
CA ALA A 325 29.78 -23.30 8.31
C ALA A 325 30.87 -23.52 7.24
N LEU A 326 30.83 -22.77 6.14
CA LEU A 326 31.86 -22.83 5.10
C LEU A 326 33.21 -22.25 5.58
N LYS A 327 33.20 -21.20 6.41
CA LYS A 327 34.42 -20.63 7.01
C LYS A 327 35.00 -21.59 8.06
N GLU A 328 34.18 -22.26 8.84
CA GLU A 328 34.59 -23.22 9.86
C GLU A 328 35.15 -24.49 9.22
N ALA A 329 34.52 -25.01 8.16
CA ALA A 329 35.07 -26.11 7.35
C ALA A 329 36.43 -25.75 6.72
N LYS A 330 36.59 -24.51 6.22
CA LYS A 330 37.89 -24.02 5.72
C LYS A 330 38.95 -23.89 6.80
N ARG A 331 38.57 -23.50 8.03
CA ARG A 331 39.49 -23.46 9.19
C ARG A 331 39.89 -24.87 9.63
N ALA A 332 38.95 -25.81 9.66
CA ALA A 332 39.22 -27.21 9.97
C ALA A 332 40.15 -27.87 8.94
N ALA A 333 39.91 -27.65 7.64
CA ALA A 333 40.79 -28.13 6.58
C ALA A 333 42.22 -27.56 6.70
N LYS A 334 42.34 -26.26 7.01
CA LYS A 334 43.65 -25.61 7.20
C LYS A 334 44.39 -26.10 8.46
N LEU A 335 43.67 -26.44 9.52
CA LEU A 335 44.23 -27.07 10.74
C LEU A 335 44.66 -28.51 10.48
N ALA A 336 43.90 -29.25 9.69
CA ALA A 336 44.26 -30.61 9.27
C ALA A 336 45.54 -30.61 8.43
N GLU A 337 45.69 -29.69 7.46
CA GLU A 337 46.93 -29.52 6.69
C GLU A 337 48.15 -29.21 7.57
N ALA A 338 47.98 -28.44 8.65
CA ALA A 338 49.06 -28.11 9.58
C ALA A 338 49.51 -29.30 10.46
N SER A 339 48.66 -30.33 10.64
CA SER A 339 48.97 -31.52 11.45
C SER A 339 49.64 -32.68 10.70
N VAL A 340 49.83 -32.58 9.38
CA VAL A 340 50.37 -33.67 8.52
C VAL A 340 51.87 -33.97 8.77
N GLY A 341 52.54 -33.21 9.63
CA GLY A 341 54.00 -33.31 9.84
C GLY A 341 54.51 -34.33 10.86
N LYS A 342 53.68 -35.19 11.49
CA LYS A 342 54.18 -35.97 12.65
C LYS A 342 53.54 -37.33 12.98
N THR A 343 52.97 -38.03 12.00
CA THR A 343 52.57 -39.44 12.18
C THR A 343 53.23 -40.31 11.11
N ASP A 344 54.11 -41.22 11.55
CA ASP A 344 54.93 -42.08 10.68
C ASP A 344 54.13 -43.28 10.11
N SER A 345 52.83 -43.37 10.37
CA SER A 345 51.98 -44.45 9.86
C SER A 345 51.08 -43.98 8.71
N ILE A 346 51.39 -44.45 7.51
CA ILE A 346 50.62 -44.22 6.28
C ILE A 346 49.16 -44.73 6.44
N GLU A 347 48.95 -45.77 7.24
CA GLU A 347 47.63 -46.36 7.47
C GLU A 347 46.69 -45.42 8.22
N GLU A 348 47.21 -44.68 9.21
CA GLU A 348 46.44 -43.71 9.99
C GLU A 348 46.04 -42.50 9.13
N ARG A 349 46.93 -42.06 8.22
CA ARG A 349 46.64 -41.02 7.23
C ARG A 349 45.59 -41.45 6.21
N LEU A 350 45.62 -42.70 5.75
CA LEU A 350 44.61 -43.26 4.85
C LEU A 350 43.24 -43.36 5.54
N CYS A 351 43.20 -43.75 6.81
CA CYS A 351 41.96 -43.80 7.58
C CYS A 351 41.35 -42.40 7.79
N ALA A 352 42.17 -41.41 8.13
CA ALA A 352 41.74 -40.02 8.26
C ALA A 352 41.23 -39.41 6.93
N HIS A 353 41.91 -39.69 5.81
CA HIS A 353 41.46 -39.24 4.50
C HIS A 353 40.16 -39.92 4.05
N SER A 354 39.97 -41.21 4.37
CA SER A 354 38.73 -41.94 4.09
C SER A 354 37.54 -41.36 4.87
N ALA A 355 37.74 -41.05 6.16
CA ALA A 355 36.73 -40.41 6.99
C ALA A 355 36.35 -39.00 6.47
N ALA A 356 37.35 -38.20 6.09
CA ALA A 356 37.11 -36.87 5.51
C ALA A 356 36.36 -36.95 4.16
N LEU A 357 36.67 -37.95 3.32
CA LEU A 357 35.93 -38.17 2.07
C LEU A 357 34.46 -38.55 2.32
N ALA A 358 34.19 -39.37 3.34
CA ALA A 358 32.82 -39.73 3.71
C ALA A 358 32.02 -38.50 4.21
N GLU A 359 32.66 -37.59 4.96
CA GLU A 359 32.04 -36.35 5.43
C GLU A 359 31.74 -35.38 4.28
N VAL A 360 32.66 -35.24 3.32
CA VAL A 360 32.45 -34.44 2.10
C VAL A 360 31.33 -35.03 1.24
N GLN A 361 31.25 -36.35 1.10
CA GLN A 361 30.16 -37.01 0.38
C GLN A 361 28.80 -36.82 1.06
N ALA A 362 28.75 -36.86 2.39
CA ALA A 362 27.53 -36.57 3.15
C ALA A 362 27.09 -35.09 3.00
N ALA A 363 28.05 -34.16 3.01
CA ALA A 363 27.77 -32.74 2.78
C ALA A 363 27.28 -32.46 1.34
N ALA A 364 27.86 -33.14 0.34
CA ALA A 364 27.41 -33.04 -1.05
C ALA A 364 25.97 -33.57 -1.24
N ALA A 365 25.63 -34.71 -0.62
CA ALA A 365 24.27 -35.25 -0.65
C ALA A 365 23.25 -34.33 0.04
N ALA A 366 23.64 -33.66 1.13
CA ALA A 366 22.80 -32.66 1.79
C ALA A 366 22.58 -31.41 0.91
N ALA A 367 23.58 -30.99 0.15
CA ALA A 367 23.46 -29.88 -0.79
C ALA A 367 22.54 -30.22 -1.97
N GLU A 368 22.59 -31.45 -2.50
CA GLU A 368 21.65 -31.91 -3.55
C GLU A 368 20.19 -31.95 -3.06
N LEU A 369 19.96 -32.38 -1.81
CA LEU A 369 18.64 -32.30 -1.17
C LEU A 369 18.16 -30.84 -0.99
N GLY A 370 19.08 -29.92 -0.70
CA GLY A 370 18.80 -28.49 -0.64
C GLY A 370 18.41 -27.90 -2.00
N ALA A 371 19.07 -28.31 -3.09
CA ALA A 371 18.77 -27.86 -4.43
C ALA A 371 17.36 -28.27 -4.90
N GLY A 372 16.90 -29.47 -4.54
CA GLY A 372 15.52 -29.90 -4.79
C GLY A 372 14.49 -28.99 -4.12
N ARG A 373 14.73 -28.61 -2.86
CA ARG A 373 13.84 -27.70 -2.11
C ARG A 373 13.78 -26.29 -2.70
N VAL A 374 14.86 -25.83 -3.34
CA VAL A 374 14.86 -24.53 -4.05
C VAL A 374 13.97 -24.59 -5.29
N ALA A 375 14.04 -25.68 -6.07
CA ALA A 375 13.17 -25.86 -7.23
C ALA A 375 11.68 -25.92 -6.83
N ASP A 376 11.34 -26.63 -5.75
CA ASP A 376 9.96 -26.69 -5.24
C ASP A 376 9.45 -25.29 -4.81
N LEU A 377 10.32 -24.47 -4.18
CA LEU A 377 9.98 -23.10 -3.79
C LEU A 377 9.85 -22.15 -4.99
N GLU A 378 10.63 -22.35 -6.05
CA GLU A 378 10.49 -21.59 -7.30
C GLU A 378 9.16 -21.87 -7.98
N ASP A 379 8.72 -23.14 -8.02
CA ASP A 379 7.41 -23.54 -8.55
C ASP A 379 6.24 -23.00 -7.69
N GLU A 380 6.37 -23.01 -6.35
CA GLU A 380 5.38 -22.41 -5.46
C GLU A 380 5.29 -20.88 -5.67
N LEU A 381 6.42 -20.19 -5.80
CA LEU A 381 6.47 -18.75 -6.09
C LEU A 381 5.89 -18.42 -7.47
N ALA A 382 6.14 -19.25 -8.49
CA ALA A 382 5.52 -19.10 -9.81
C ALA A 382 4.00 -19.21 -9.73
N THR A 383 3.49 -20.20 -8.98
CA THR A 383 2.05 -20.39 -8.77
C THR A 383 1.42 -19.21 -8.02
N GLN A 384 2.10 -18.66 -7.00
CA GLN A 384 1.65 -17.47 -6.30
C GLN A 384 1.62 -16.24 -7.22
N ARG A 385 2.63 -16.08 -8.08
CA ARG A 385 2.71 -14.98 -9.05
C ARG A 385 1.54 -15.00 -10.03
N ASP A 386 1.19 -16.16 -10.57
CA ASP A 386 0.02 -16.32 -11.44
C ASP A 386 -1.29 -15.99 -10.70
N GLY A 387 -1.37 -16.33 -9.41
CA GLY A 387 -2.46 -15.93 -8.52
C GLY A 387 -2.57 -14.41 -8.32
N PHE A 388 -1.45 -13.69 -8.30
CA PHE A 388 -1.46 -12.22 -8.24
C PHE A 388 -1.86 -11.60 -9.58
N ASP A 389 -1.37 -12.11 -10.69
CA ASP A 389 -1.68 -11.58 -12.03
C ASP A 389 -3.17 -11.75 -12.36
N THR A 390 -3.78 -12.87 -11.98
CA THR A 390 -5.23 -13.08 -12.11
C THR A 390 -6.06 -12.12 -11.25
N ARG A 391 -5.63 -11.84 -10.02
CA ARG A 391 -6.26 -10.81 -9.15
C ARG A 391 -6.11 -9.41 -9.72
N LEU A 392 -4.95 -9.08 -10.27
CA LEU A 392 -4.68 -7.79 -10.92
C LEU A 392 -5.60 -7.59 -12.13
N ALA A 393 -5.70 -8.60 -13.02
CA ALA A 393 -6.58 -8.57 -14.18
C ALA A 393 -8.09 -8.46 -13.80
N ARG A 394 -8.49 -8.93 -12.60
CA ARG A 394 -9.85 -8.72 -12.08
C ARG A 394 -10.05 -7.28 -11.61
N LEU A 395 -9.06 -6.69 -10.94
CA LEU A 395 -9.11 -5.29 -10.51
C LEU A 395 -9.15 -4.33 -11.70
N GLU A 396 -8.36 -4.60 -12.74
CA GLU A 396 -8.37 -3.78 -13.97
C GLU A 396 -9.74 -3.78 -14.66
N ARG A 397 -10.41 -4.94 -14.71
CA ARG A 397 -11.80 -5.03 -15.22
C ARG A 397 -12.80 -4.24 -14.37
N LEU A 398 -12.66 -4.29 -13.05
CA LEU A 398 -13.51 -3.49 -12.14
C LEU A 398 -13.28 -1.99 -12.33
N VAL A 399 -12.03 -1.55 -12.46
CA VAL A 399 -11.70 -0.15 -12.74
C VAL A 399 -12.29 0.29 -14.08
N GLY A 400 -12.20 -0.54 -15.12
CA GLY A 400 -12.84 -0.27 -16.41
C GLY A 400 -14.37 -0.15 -16.31
N SER A 401 -15.02 -1.03 -15.54
CA SER A 401 -16.47 -0.96 -15.29
C SER A 401 -16.87 0.35 -14.60
N LEU A 402 -16.16 0.72 -13.53
CA LEU A 402 -16.42 1.96 -12.78
C LEU A 402 -16.19 3.20 -13.65
N GLN A 403 -15.18 3.20 -14.53
CA GLN A 403 -14.96 4.29 -15.47
C GLN A 403 -16.12 4.43 -16.47
N GLY A 404 -16.71 3.30 -16.90
CA GLY A 404 -17.94 3.28 -17.71
C GLY A 404 -19.13 3.91 -16.99
N GLU A 405 -19.37 3.55 -15.72
CA GLU A 405 -20.42 4.14 -14.89
C GLU A 405 -20.22 5.64 -14.64
N ILE A 406 -18.97 6.08 -14.45
CA ILE A 406 -18.68 7.51 -14.33
C ILE A 406 -19.01 8.26 -15.63
N ALA A 407 -18.76 7.65 -16.78
CA ALA A 407 -19.11 8.24 -18.08
C ALA A 407 -20.63 8.36 -18.27
N THR A 408 -21.40 7.33 -17.91
CA THR A 408 -22.88 7.38 -17.98
C THR A 408 -23.45 8.42 -17.01
N LEU A 409 -22.94 8.50 -15.78
CA LEU A 409 -23.35 9.54 -14.82
C LEU A 409 -23.05 10.96 -15.30
N LYS A 410 -21.93 11.18 -16.00
CA LYS A 410 -21.62 12.47 -16.63
C LYS A 410 -22.60 12.81 -17.75
N SER A 411 -22.98 11.83 -18.57
CA SER A 411 -24.01 12.00 -19.60
C SER A 411 -25.35 12.38 -18.98
N ASN A 412 -25.82 11.61 -17.98
CA ASN A 412 -27.08 11.88 -17.28
C ASN A 412 -27.08 13.26 -16.61
N LYS A 413 -25.94 13.68 -16.05
CA LYS A 413 -25.78 15.03 -15.49
C LYS A 413 -25.96 16.11 -16.56
N SER A 414 -25.42 15.93 -17.77
CA SER A 414 -25.60 16.89 -18.86
C SER A 414 -27.05 16.94 -19.37
N GLU A 415 -27.74 15.80 -19.44
CA GLU A 415 -29.18 15.73 -19.76
C GLU A 415 -30.03 16.44 -18.71
N LEU A 416 -29.72 16.28 -17.42
CA LEU A 416 -30.40 17.00 -16.34
C LEU A 416 -30.16 18.52 -16.41
N HIS A 417 -28.95 18.95 -16.79
CA HIS A 417 -28.67 20.38 -16.99
C HIS A 417 -29.47 20.95 -18.19
N MET A 418 -29.61 20.19 -19.27
CA MET A 418 -30.44 20.56 -20.43
C MET A 418 -31.92 20.67 -20.05
N ALA A 419 -32.47 19.64 -19.39
CA ALA A 419 -33.86 19.66 -18.91
C ALA A 419 -34.11 20.79 -17.90
N SER A 420 -33.13 21.08 -17.03
CA SER A 420 -33.22 22.22 -16.10
C SER A 420 -33.24 23.56 -16.84
N ALA A 421 -32.46 23.71 -17.92
CA ALA A 421 -32.48 24.92 -18.75
C ALA A 421 -33.83 25.08 -19.48
N GLU A 422 -34.41 24.00 -20.02
CA GLU A 422 -35.74 24.03 -20.64
C GLU A 422 -36.82 24.48 -19.65
N LEU A 423 -36.84 23.91 -18.44
CA LEU A 423 -37.76 24.32 -17.38
C LEU A 423 -37.59 25.79 -16.96
N GLN A 424 -36.37 26.32 -16.98
CA GLN A 424 -36.13 27.75 -16.71
C GLN A 424 -36.70 28.64 -17.81
N VAL A 425 -36.61 28.22 -19.09
CA VAL A 425 -37.20 28.94 -20.22
C VAL A 425 -38.74 28.90 -20.14
N GLU A 426 -39.33 27.75 -19.82
CA GLU A 426 -40.78 27.63 -19.62
C GLU A 426 -41.29 28.48 -18.44
N ALA A 427 -40.55 28.49 -17.33
CA ALA A 427 -40.87 29.32 -16.18
C ALA A 427 -40.79 30.82 -16.52
N ALA A 428 -39.78 31.24 -17.30
CA ALA A 428 -39.64 32.61 -17.77
C ALA A 428 -40.78 33.00 -18.72
N ALA A 429 -41.17 32.12 -19.65
CA ALA A 429 -42.31 32.33 -20.55
C ALA A 429 -43.65 32.45 -19.78
N SER A 430 -43.87 31.58 -18.78
CA SER A 430 -45.04 31.64 -17.90
C SER A 430 -45.07 32.94 -17.08
N ALA A 431 -43.93 33.37 -16.53
CA ALA A 431 -43.83 34.63 -15.80
C ALA A 431 -44.13 35.84 -16.69
N CYS A 432 -43.66 35.83 -17.95
CA CYS A 432 -43.95 36.89 -18.93
C CYS A 432 -45.46 36.95 -19.25
N SER A 433 -46.11 35.80 -19.46
CA SER A 433 -47.56 35.71 -19.67
C SER A 433 -48.37 36.20 -18.46
N LYS A 434 -47.96 35.83 -17.23
CA LYS A 434 -48.60 36.33 -16.00
C LYS A 434 -48.39 37.84 -15.81
N ALA A 435 -47.22 38.37 -16.15
CA ALA A 435 -46.95 39.81 -16.10
C ALA A 435 -47.83 40.58 -17.11
N ALA A 436 -48.04 40.03 -18.30
CA ALA A 436 -48.96 40.61 -19.29
C ALA A 436 -50.43 40.59 -18.81
N ALA A 437 -50.86 39.52 -18.12
CA ALA A 437 -52.20 39.45 -17.52
C ALA A 437 -52.37 40.41 -16.31
N ALA A 438 -51.32 40.60 -15.50
CA ALA A 438 -51.33 41.53 -14.37
C ALA A 438 -51.38 43.01 -14.80
N ALA A 439 -50.89 43.34 -16.00
CA ALA A 439 -51.00 44.68 -16.56
C ALA A 439 -52.45 45.09 -16.90
N ALA A 440 -53.40 44.14 -16.92
CA ALA A 440 -54.81 44.39 -17.25
C ALA A 440 -55.75 44.52 -16.03
N GLY A 441 -55.28 44.38 -14.79
CA GLY A 441 -56.18 44.41 -13.62
C GLY A 441 -55.51 44.76 -12.29
N ASN A 442 -55.90 45.92 -11.74
CA ASN A 442 -55.70 46.40 -10.36
C ASN A 442 -54.35 46.04 -9.68
N ALA A 443 -53.40 46.99 -9.78
CA ALA A 443 -52.03 46.95 -9.27
C ALA A 443 -51.86 46.58 -7.77
N ALA A 444 -52.89 46.72 -6.94
CA ALA A 444 -52.82 46.40 -5.51
C ALA A 444 -52.88 44.89 -5.22
N VAL A 445 -53.65 44.12 -6.00
CA VAL A 445 -53.74 42.66 -5.84
C VAL A 445 -52.49 41.97 -6.43
N ALA A 446 -51.92 42.57 -7.48
CA ALA A 446 -50.74 42.05 -8.16
C ALA A 446 -49.48 42.00 -7.27
N MET A 447 -49.26 42.98 -6.38
CA MET A 447 -48.11 42.99 -5.47
C MET A 447 -48.21 41.91 -4.39
N ALA A 448 -49.39 41.73 -3.79
CA ALA A 448 -49.62 40.69 -2.78
C ALA A 448 -49.50 39.27 -3.37
N VAL A 449 -50.00 39.07 -4.59
CA VAL A 449 -49.85 37.79 -5.30
C VAL A 449 -48.40 37.54 -5.71
N LYS A 450 -47.64 38.58 -6.09
CA LYS A 450 -46.22 38.44 -6.46
C LYS A 450 -45.35 38.04 -5.28
N GLU A 451 -45.61 38.58 -4.09
CA GLU A 451 -44.88 38.22 -2.87
C GLU A 451 -45.24 36.79 -2.40
N ALA A 452 -46.53 36.43 -2.42
CA ALA A 452 -46.97 35.08 -2.07
C ALA A 452 -46.45 34.01 -3.05
N THR A 453 -46.39 34.34 -4.36
CA THR A 453 -45.87 33.40 -5.37
C THR A 453 -44.35 33.28 -5.34
N ALA A 454 -43.62 34.34 -4.99
CA ALA A 454 -42.17 34.27 -4.77
C ALA A 454 -41.83 33.40 -3.55
N ALA A 455 -42.56 33.55 -2.44
CA ALA A 455 -42.40 32.73 -1.25
C ALA A 455 -42.71 31.24 -1.52
N ALA A 456 -43.80 30.96 -2.24
CA ALA A 456 -44.16 29.60 -2.64
C ALA A 456 -43.13 28.97 -3.59
N ALA A 457 -42.56 29.74 -4.53
CA ALA A 457 -41.53 29.27 -5.43
C ALA A 457 -40.21 28.97 -4.70
N PHE A 458 -39.85 29.75 -3.68
CA PHE A 458 -38.68 29.48 -2.84
C PHE A 458 -38.88 28.19 -2.01
N ALA A 459 -40.03 28.05 -1.34
CA ALA A 459 -40.36 26.85 -0.58
C ALA A 459 -40.38 25.59 -1.46
N ALA A 460 -40.91 25.67 -2.69
CA ALA A 460 -40.90 24.56 -3.63
C ALA A 460 -39.47 24.18 -4.09
N ARG A 461 -38.57 25.16 -4.26
CA ARG A 461 -37.16 24.91 -4.59
C ARG A 461 -36.40 24.27 -3.44
N GLU A 462 -36.68 24.70 -2.20
CA GLU A 462 -36.06 24.12 -1.01
C GLU A 462 -36.53 22.68 -0.79
N ALA A 463 -37.84 22.41 -0.91
CA ALA A 463 -38.39 21.06 -0.84
C ALA A 463 -37.83 20.13 -1.94
N ALA A 464 -37.67 20.63 -3.17
CA ALA A 464 -37.06 19.87 -4.27
C ALA A 464 -35.57 19.57 -4.00
N ARG A 465 -34.84 20.50 -3.38
CA ARG A 465 -33.46 20.28 -2.96
C ARG A 465 -33.36 19.21 -1.87
N GLU A 466 -34.22 19.27 -0.86
CA GLU A 466 -34.24 18.29 0.23
C GLU A 466 -34.58 16.89 -0.28
N ALA A 467 -35.56 16.77 -1.19
CA ALA A 467 -35.90 15.52 -1.85
C ALA A 467 -34.73 14.95 -2.69
N ALA A 468 -33.97 15.81 -3.38
CA ALA A 468 -32.79 15.40 -4.12
C ALA A 468 -31.66 14.93 -3.20
N GLU A 469 -31.41 15.63 -2.08
CA GLU A 469 -30.43 15.24 -1.06
C GLU A 469 -30.82 13.92 -0.37
N GLU A 470 -32.10 13.66 -0.16
CA GLU A 470 -32.60 12.39 0.36
C GLU A 470 -32.45 11.25 -0.66
N ALA A 471 -32.74 11.49 -1.94
CA ALA A 471 -32.53 10.52 -3.02
C ALA A 471 -31.05 10.12 -3.15
N VAL A 472 -30.13 11.10 -3.08
CA VAL A 472 -28.67 10.83 -3.10
C VAL A 472 -28.25 10.02 -1.86
N ARG A 473 -28.75 10.36 -0.67
CA ARG A 473 -28.51 9.58 0.55
C ARG A 473 -29.08 8.15 0.46
N GLY A 474 -30.22 7.97 -0.23
CA GLY A 474 -30.81 6.66 -0.51
C GLY A 474 -29.93 5.82 -1.43
N ALA A 475 -29.49 6.39 -2.55
CA ALA A 475 -28.61 5.73 -3.51
C ALA A 475 -27.26 5.32 -2.87
N TRP A 476 -26.66 6.20 -2.06
CA TRP A 476 -25.42 5.90 -1.36
C TRP A 476 -25.60 4.75 -0.35
N ARG A 477 -26.70 4.72 0.40
CA ARG A 477 -27.04 3.60 1.29
C ARG A 477 -27.20 2.28 0.53
N ALA A 478 -27.87 2.29 -0.63
CA ALA A 478 -28.01 1.11 -1.47
C ALA A 478 -26.64 0.58 -1.97
N LEU A 479 -25.78 1.48 -2.47
CA LEU A 479 -24.44 1.13 -2.95
C LEU A 479 -23.57 0.56 -1.82
N THR A 480 -23.59 1.16 -0.63
CA THR A 480 -22.84 0.63 0.53
C THR A 480 -23.33 -0.74 0.95
N LYS A 481 -24.64 -1.00 0.89
CA LYS A 481 -25.22 -2.30 1.19
C LYS A 481 -24.78 -3.36 0.18
N GLU A 482 -24.84 -3.05 -1.12
CA GLU A 482 -24.38 -3.94 -2.18
C GLU A 482 -22.89 -4.27 -2.05
N ALA A 483 -22.05 -3.28 -1.74
CA ALA A 483 -20.63 -3.49 -1.48
C ALA A 483 -20.38 -4.39 -0.26
N THR A 484 -21.15 -4.22 0.83
CA THR A 484 -21.04 -5.10 2.02
C THR A 484 -21.52 -6.52 1.73
N ASP A 485 -22.60 -6.68 0.97
CA ASP A 485 -23.13 -8.00 0.60
C ASP A 485 -22.15 -8.73 -0.32
N ALA A 486 -21.53 -8.01 -1.28
CA ALA A 486 -20.48 -8.55 -2.14
C ALA A 486 -19.24 -8.99 -1.34
N ALA A 487 -18.79 -8.19 -0.38
CA ALA A 487 -17.67 -8.54 0.49
C ALA A 487 -17.98 -9.79 1.36
N GLN A 488 -19.20 -9.91 1.88
CA GLN A 488 -19.63 -11.10 2.62
C GLN A 488 -19.68 -12.35 1.74
N ASN A 489 -20.11 -12.23 0.49
CA ASN A 489 -20.12 -13.35 -0.44
C ASN A 489 -18.70 -13.82 -0.79
N VAL A 490 -17.78 -12.89 -1.05
CA VAL A 490 -16.35 -13.23 -1.27
C VAL A 490 -15.75 -13.92 -0.05
N ALA A 491 -16.05 -13.45 1.16
CA ALA A 491 -15.59 -14.10 2.39
C ALA A 491 -16.16 -15.52 2.53
N ARG A 492 -17.45 -15.72 2.23
CA ARG A 492 -18.09 -17.04 2.25
C ARG A 492 -17.48 -18.01 1.24
N ASP A 493 -17.23 -17.55 0.02
CA ASP A 493 -16.63 -18.38 -1.03
C ASP A 493 -15.19 -18.77 -0.65
N ALA A 494 -14.40 -17.86 -0.10
CA ALA A 494 -13.07 -18.17 0.42
C ALA A 494 -13.10 -19.25 1.53
N THR A 495 -14.06 -19.16 2.47
CA THR A 495 -14.23 -20.24 3.48
C THR A 495 -14.65 -21.58 2.87
N ARG A 496 -15.45 -21.58 1.80
CA ARG A 496 -15.85 -22.81 1.11
C ARG A 496 -14.68 -23.45 0.36
N GLU A 497 -13.84 -22.63 -0.25
CA GLU A 497 -12.63 -23.06 -0.94
C GLU A 497 -11.63 -23.67 0.06
N CYS A 498 -11.34 -22.98 1.17
CA CYS A 498 -10.50 -23.55 2.23
C CYS A 498 -11.07 -24.84 2.83
N ALA A 499 -12.40 -24.95 2.98
CA ALA A 499 -13.03 -26.18 3.46
C ALA A 499 -12.89 -27.32 2.46
N ARG A 500 -12.97 -27.03 1.16
CA ARG A 500 -12.78 -28.01 0.09
C ARG A 500 -11.34 -28.51 0.05
N ASP A 501 -10.37 -27.61 0.11
CA ASP A 501 -8.94 -27.96 0.14
C ASP A 501 -8.61 -28.82 1.36
N ALA A 502 -9.20 -28.49 2.53
CA ALA A 502 -9.06 -29.31 3.74
C ALA A 502 -9.68 -30.71 3.60
N THR A 503 -10.77 -30.86 2.84
CA THR A 503 -11.36 -32.19 2.55
C THR A 503 -10.64 -32.97 1.47
N GLU A 504 -9.97 -32.31 0.52
CA GLU A 504 -9.14 -32.98 -0.49
C GLU A 504 -7.78 -33.41 0.10
N ALA A 505 -7.28 -32.70 1.12
CA ALA A 505 -6.05 -33.03 1.84
C ALA A 505 -6.21 -34.14 2.90
N ALA A 506 -7.44 -34.41 3.36
CA ALA A 506 -7.78 -35.42 4.35
C ALA A 506 -8.19 -36.75 3.69
#